data_AF-A0A938R823-F1
#
_entry.id   AF-A0A938R823-F1
#
_cell.length_a   1.000
_cell.length_b   1.000
_cell.length_c   1.000
_cell.angle_alpha   90.00
_cell.angle_beta   90.00
_cell.angle_gamma   90.00
#
_symmetry.space_group_name_H-M   'P 1'
#
loop_
_entity.id
_entity.type
_entity.pdbx_description
1 polymer ?
#
loop_
_entity_poly.entity_id
_entity_poly.type
_entity_poly.pdbx_seq_one_letter_code
_entity_poly.pdbx_strand_id
1 'polypeptide(L)'
;MRLKHFWAMGLFLVYGIFLLSPAESLAGEEKYLILEGTLKSIEGNRWIEVENEKDMTSIHLRIGWKTVYTPHRHPIPGERVKVQYLVQKGTPVAHTVAILEAGAPKSVSKESPPKVAQKQEEIETKERVTSQTSPPVDQPQTAPPVPKEKKEQPIVVTKEPSPKRIESKPLEQPKTVEKTVDSFQTTKVEEPKKAEIPPVETPKPASIEQIKPIVKPTKVIVPETKRMIEPQGAGIGGIIIYFIPLIIGAAIGSVTYWGKTNSFVNGINKFDAWVMNKWMVLKEEEGKGKIKRYWAVPILWIVNGIIKLSENIKNEAVRCGAKTSAYLYLIGIIAIITFYAVVIVLVIIFLIIALWVTALILGWSGRERVKVPTQTYVESVKQDRLLEDIFLFSKTEFEKLKDKFENRVGRVDNDGKIYSNDIFPVQIGLIDSDGTVYNTEKMFREKVGRIDEDGRVHDY
;
A
#
# COMPACT_ATOMS: atom_id res chain seq x y z
N MET A 1 12.80 -35.08 18.67
CA MET A 1 13.15 -33.85 17.94
C MET A 1 13.27 -32.71 18.95
N ARG A 2 14.35 -31.93 18.85
CA ARG A 2 14.98 -31.21 19.97
C ARG A 2 14.34 -29.83 20.18
N LEU A 3 13.94 -29.55 21.43
CA LEU A 3 13.43 -28.27 21.97
C LEU A 3 14.23 -27.03 21.53
N LYS A 4 15.51 -27.21 21.16
CA LYS A 4 16.39 -26.17 20.59
C LYS A 4 15.86 -25.54 19.28
N HIS A 5 15.08 -26.26 18.47
CA HIS A 5 14.53 -25.71 17.22
C HIS A 5 13.31 -24.82 17.46
N PHE A 6 12.53 -25.09 18.52
CA PHE A 6 11.40 -24.25 18.91
C PHE A 6 11.85 -22.86 19.38
N TRP A 7 12.99 -22.78 20.06
CA TRP A 7 13.52 -21.51 20.54
C TRP A 7 14.06 -20.63 19.40
N ALA A 8 14.74 -21.23 18.42
CA ALA A 8 15.22 -20.52 17.23
C ALA A 8 14.05 -20.02 16.35
N MET A 9 13.00 -20.82 16.20
CA MET A 9 11.79 -20.42 15.46
C MET A 9 11.02 -19.31 16.19
N GLY A 10 10.92 -19.36 17.52
CA GLY A 10 10.34 -18.29 18.33
C GLY A 10 11.11 -16.98 18.22
N LEU A 11 12.45 -17.02 18.26
CA LEU A 11 13.30 -15.84 18.05
C LEU A 11 13.14 -15.23 16.64
N PHE A 12 13.05 -16.07 15.60
CA PHE A 12 12.81 -15.58 14.24
C PHE A 12 11.43 -14.95 14.07
N LEU A 13 10.43 -15.48 14.78
CA LEU A 13 9.06 -14.96 14.75
C LEU A 13 8.96 -13.65 15.53
N VAL A 14 9.64 -13.52 16.68
CA VAL A 14 9.74 -12.25 17.44
C VAL A 14 10.54 -11.21 16.65
N TYR A 15 11.65 -11.59 16.01
CA TYR A 15 12.45 -10.67 15.18
C TYR A 15 11.71 -10.25 13.90
N GLY A 16 10.95 -11.18 13.31
CA GLY A 16 10.04 -10.92 12.20
C GLY A 16 8.93 -9.96 12.60
N ILE A 17 8.28 -10.18 13.75
CA ILE A 17 7.29 -9.25 14.32
C ILE A 17 7.93 -7.92 14.72
N PHE A 18 9.19 -7.87 15.14
CA PHE A 18 9.86 -6.61 15.47
C PHE A 18 10.24 -5.80 14.22
N LEU A 19 10.54 -6.46 13.11
CA LEU A 19 10.78 -5.83 11.79
C LEU A 19 9.48 -5.51 11.03
N LEU A 20 8.42 -6.28 11.28
CA LEU A 20 7.06 -6.08 10.72
C LEU A 20 6.14 -5.29 11.64
N SER A 21 6.56 -5.03 12.88
CA SER A 21 5.98 -3.97 13.69
C SER A 21 6.17 -2.76 12.80
N PRO A 22 5.08 -2.21 12.21
CA PRO A 22 5.21 -0.95 11.49
C PRO A 22 5.92 -0.07 12.49
N ALA A 23 7.15 0.38 12.20
CA ALA A 23 7.90 1.24 13.10
C ALA A 23 6.89 2.26 13.57
N GLU A 24 6.43 2.11 14.83
CA GLU A 24 5.10 2.59 15.21
C GLU A 24 5.05 4.01 14.75
N SER A 25 4.14 4.18 13.80
CA SER A 25 4.13 5.24 12.83
C SER A 25 4.85 6.49 13.34
N LEU A 26 5.89 6.90 12.62
CA LEU A 26 6.24 8.32 12.46
C LEU A 26 5.06 9.14 11.87
N ALA A 27 3.81 8.65 11.90
CA ALA A 27 2.67 9.49 12.21
C ALA A 27 2.90 9.97 13.64
N GLY A 28 3.75 10.98 13.78
CA GLY A 28 4.03 11.64 15.04
C GLY A 28 2.71 11.81 15.74
N GLU A 29 2.63 11.27 16.95
CA GLU A 29 1.54 11.44 17.89
C GLU A 29 1.08 12.89 17.73
N GLU A 30 -0.01 13.12 16.98
CA GLU A 30 -0.41 14.47 16.60
C GLU A 30 -0.78 15.11 17.92
N LYS A 31 0.14 15.91 18.48
CA LYS A 31 0.06 16.39 19.86
C LYS A 31 -1.21 17.23 19.96
N TYR A 32 -2.29 16.60 20.42
CA TYR A 32 -3.55 17.27 20.67
C TYR A 32 -3.28 18.38 21.66
N LEU A 33 -3.67 19.60 21.28
CA LEU A 33 -3.64 20.73 22.18
C LEU A 33 -4.86 20.60 23.09
N ILE A 34 -4.65 20.70 24.39
CA ILE A 34 -5.70 20.61 25.39
C ILE A 34 -6.07 22.03 25.83
N LEU A 35 -7.33 22.39 25.64
CA LEU A 35 -7.93 23.63 26.12
C LEU A 35 -8.95 23.31 27.20
N GLU A 36 -8.81 23.89 28.39
CA GLU A 36 -9.81 23.81 29.46
C GLU A 36 -10.41 25.21 29.66
N GLY A 37 -11.74 25.30 29.62
CA GLY A 37 -12.41 26.59 29.60
C GLY A 37 -13.92 26.52 29.73
N THR A 38 -14.58 27.68 29.65
CA THR A 38 -16.05 27.78 29.66
C THR A 38 -16.54 28.02 28.24
N LEU A 39 -17.57 27.28 27.83
CA LEU A 39 -18.17 27.45 26.50
C LEU A 39 -19.02 28.74 26.46
N LYS A 40 -18.68 29.70 25.60
CA LYS A 40 -19.42 30.96 25.47
C LYS A 40 -20.59 30.87 24.50
N SER A 41 -20.34 30.35 23.31
CA SER A 41 -21.29 30.35 22.21
C SER A 41 -21.09 29.13 21.30
N ILE A 42 -22.16 28.73 20.62
CA ILE A 42 -22.15 27.69 19.59
C ILE A 42 -22.77 28.30 18.35
N GLU A 43 -22.00 28.42 17.27
CA GLU A 43 -22.44 29.03 16.02
C GLU A 43 -22.67 27.95 14.95
N GLY A 44 -23.93 27.82 14.53
CA GLY A 44 -24.32 27.01 13.36
C GLY A 44 -23.94 25.53 13.41
N ASN A 45 -23.88 24.92 14.60
CA ASN A 45 -23.43 23.53 14.83
C ASN A 45 -22.04 23.18 14.27
N ARG A 46 -21.26 24.18 13.86
CA ARG A 46 -19.96 24.01 13.19
C ARG A 46 -18.83 24.67 13.94
N TRP A 47 -19.13 25.61 14.85
CA TRP A 47 -18.13 26.34 15.61
C TRP A 47 -18.53 26.40 17.08
N ILE A 48 -17.54 26.24 17.95
CA ILE A 48 -17.65 26.47 19.40
C ILE A 48 -16.63 27.53 19.79
N GLU A 49 -17.05 28.48 20.62
CA GLU A 49 -16.16 29.47 21.21
C GLU A 49 -15.91 29.10 22.67
N VAL A 50 -14.67 28.75 23.00
CA VAL A 50 -14.28 28.35 24.36
C VAL A 50 -13.36 29.42 24.95
N GLU A 51 -13.74 29.96 26.11
CA GLU A 51 -12.93 30.90 26.88
C GLU A 51 -12.02 30.13 27.84
N ASN A 52 -10.71 30.24 27.63
CA ASN A 52 -9.70 29.60 28.47
C ASN A 52 -9.77 30.14 29.91
N GLU A 53 -9.82 29.24 30.89
CA GLU A 53 -9.94 29.61 32.31
C GLU A 53 -8.71 30.35 32.85
N LYS A 54 -7.52 30.09 32.28
CA LYS A 54 -6.26 30.70 32.76
C LYS A 54 -6.04 32.10 32.20
N ASP A 55 -6.33 32.27 30.91
CA ASP A 55 -5.90 33.46 30.16
C ASP A 55 -7.10 34.35 29.77
N MET A 56 -8.34 33.93 30.02
CA MET A 56 -9.58 34.59 29.59
C MET A 56 -9.63 34.86 28.07
N THR A 57 -8.85 34.12 27.29
CA THR A 57 -8.83 34.21 25.82
C THR A 57 -9.89 33.31 25.23
N SER A 58 -10.71 33.83 24.31
CA SER A 58 -11.64 33.01 23.55
C SER A 58 -10.99 32.43 22.30
N ILE A 59 -11.20 31.14 22.07
CA ILE A 59 -10.71 30.42 20.89
C ILE A 59 -11.91 29.85 20.15
N HIS A 60 -12.02 30.18 18.86
CA HIS A 60 -13.01 29.61 17.95
C HIS A 60 -12.50 28.29 17.41
N LEU A 61 -13.18 27.20 17.76
CA LEU A 61 -12.84 25.84 17.38
C LEU A 61 -13.90 25.31 16.42
N ARG A 62 -13.47 24.73 15.29
CA ARG A 62 -14.38 24.06 14.38
C ARG A 62 -14.77 22.69 14.93
N ILE A 63 -16.06 22.39 14.96
CA ILE A 63 -16.56 21.04 15.23
C ILE A 63 -16.41 20.22 13.95
N GLY A 64 -15.64 19.13 14.04
CA GLY A 64 -15.55 18.14 12.98
C GLY A 64 -16.66 17.11 13.08
N TRP A 65 -16.98 16.49 11.94
CA TRP A 65 -17.77 15.25 11.86
C TRP A 65 -17.27 14.09 12.74
N LYS A 66 -15.98 14.11 13.13
CA LYS A 66 -15.35 13.10 14.00
C LYS A 66 -15.19 13.58 15.45
N THR A 67 -15.75 14.72 15.82
CA THR A 67 -15.65 15.23 17.20
C THR A 67 -16.43 14.29 18.14
N VAL A 68 -15.75 13.75 19.13
CA VAL A 68 -16.33 12.86 20.16
C VAL A 68 -16.69 13.69 21.39
N TYR A 69 -17.93 13.58 21.86
CA TYR A 69 -18.41 14.25 23.07
C TYR A 69 -18.46 13.28 24.25
N THR A 70 -17.96 13.71 25.41
CA THR A 70 -17.98 12.94 26.66
C THR A 70 -18.60 13.78 27.77
N PRO A 71 -19.80 13.47 28.28
CA PRO A 71 -20.74 12.44 27.82
C PRO A 71 -21.28 12.73 26.41
N HIS A 72 -21.94 11.74 25.78
CA HIS A 72 -22.42 11.82 24.39
C HIS A 72 -23.61 12.78 24.21
N ARG A 73 -23.38 14.08 24.45
CA ARG A 73 -24.31 15.19 24.21
C ARG A 73 -23.52 16.44 23.84
N HIS A 74 -24.16 17.39 23.17
CA HIS A 74 -23.56 18.70 22.95
C HIS A 74 -23.44 19.48 24.27
N PRO A 75 -22.33 20.20 24.49
CA PRO A 75 -22.20 21.09 25.63
C PRO A 75 -23.16 22.28 25.48
N ILE A 76 -23.60 22.84 26.59
CA ILE A 76 -24.48 24.01 26.64
C ILE A 76 -23.62 25.25 26.95
N PRO A 77 -23.89 26.43 26.34
CA PRO A 77 -23.22 27.67 26.73
C PRO A 77 -23.26 27.90 28.26
N GLY A 78 -22.10 28.17 28.85
CA GLY A 78 -21.89 28.29 30.29
C GLY A 78 -21.30 27.05 30.97
N GLU A 79 -21.25 25.89 30.30
CA GLU A 79 -20.61 24.69 30.83
C GLU A 79 -19.08 24.74 30.72
N ARG A 80 -18.40 24.14 31.69
CA ARG A 80 -16.95 23.93 31.64
C ARG A 80 -16.62 22.74 30.75
N VAL A 81 -15.71 22.92 29.82
CA VAL A 81 -15.32 21.93 28.83
C VAL A 81 -13.80 21.80 28.74
N LYS A 82 -13.34 20.57 28.53
CA LYS A 82 -11.98 20.21 28.16
C LYS A 82 -11.98 19.76 26.70
N VAL A 83 -11.47 20.62 25.82
CA VAL A 83 -11.41 20.38 24.38
C VAL A 83 -10.00 19.97 23.99
N GLN A 84 -9.88 18.76 23.44
CA GLN A 84 -8.70 18.33 22.69
C GLN A 84 -8.88 18.75 21.24
N TYR A 85 -7.95 19.55 20.72
CA TYR A 85 -8.03 20.07 19.35
C TYR A 85 -6.71 19.94 18.61
N LEU A 86 -6.81 19.94 17.28
CA LEU A 86 -5.68 19.87 16.35
C LEU A 86 -5.81 20.99 15.33
N VAL A 87 -4.71 21.65 14.98
CA VAL A 87 -4.68 22.68 13.94
C VAL A 87 -4.57 22.03 12.56
N GLN A 88 -5.70 21.87 11.87
CA GLN A 88 -5.74 21.33 10.51
C GLN A 88 -5.83 22.48 9.49
N LYS A 89 -4.81 22.60 8.63
CA LYS A 89 -4.75 23.65 7.59
C LYS A 89 -4.92 25.07 8.15
N GLY A 90 -4.33 25.33 9.32
CA GLY A 90 -4.42 26.63 10.01
C GLY A 90 -5.74 26.87 10.76
N THR A 91 -6.70 25.95 10.72
CA THR A 91 -7.95 26.04 11.50
C THR A 91 -7.90 25.07 12.68
N PRO A 92 -8.14 25.53 13.93
CA PRO A 92 -8.21 24.62 15.07
C PRO A 92 -9.53 23.82 15.01
N VAL A 93 -9.42 22.49 14.99
CA VAL A 93 -10.54 21.55 14.91
C VAL A 93 -10.62 20.75 16.19
N ALA A 94 -11.78 20.76 16.85
CA ALA A 94 -12.03 19.98 18.06
C ALA A 94 -12.15 18.49 17.72
N HIS A 95 -11.37 17.64 18.39
CA HIS A 95 -11.42 16.19 18.25
C HIS A 95 -12.20 15.52 19.38
N THR A 96 -11.97 15.95 20.61
CA THR A 96 -12.69 15.44 21.77
C THR A 96 -13.13 16.58 22.66
N VAL A 97 -14.41 16.63 23.02
CA VAL A 97 -15.00 17.65 23.88
C VAL A 97 -15.54 16.94 25.12
N ALA A 98 -14.81 17.03 26.23
CA ALA A 98 -15.24 16.48 27.51
C ALA A 98 -15.90 17.57 28.34
N ILE A 99 -17.17 17.37 28.71
CA ILE A 99 -17.89 18.26 29.61
C ILE A 99 -17.40 17.94 31.01
N LEU A 100 -16.71 18.90 31.64
CA LEU A 100 -16.31 18.77 33.03
C LEU A 100 -17.56 19.03 33.85
N GLU A 101 -18.11 17.99 34.48
CA GLU A 101 -19.23 18.14 35.40
C GLU A 101 -18.90 19.30 36.34
N ALA A 102 -19.81 20.27 36.39
CA ALA A 102 -19.67 21.40 37.28
C ALA A 102 -19.58 20.83 38.70
N GLY A 103 -18.35 20.72 39.23
CA GLY A 103 -18.14 20.58 40.66
C GLY A 103 -19.02 21.65 41.28
N ALA A 104 -19.99 21.19 42.08
CA ALA A 104 -21.18 21.92 42.48
C ALA A 104 -20.88 23.42 42.61
N PRO A 105 -21.67 24.30 41.96
CA PRO A 105 -21.36 25.73 41.91
C PRO A 105 -21.00 26.19 43.31
N LYS A 106 -19.77 26.69 43.52
CA LYS A 106 -19.45 27.49 44.70
C LYS A 106 -20.45 28.62 44.65
N SER A 107 -21.49 28.51 45.48
CA SER A 107 -22.58 29.45 45.56
C SER A 107 -21.98 30.80 45.91
N VAL A 108 -21.75 31.62 44.90
CA VAL A 108 -21.56 33.04 45.08
C VAL A 108 -22.91 33.52 45.59
N SER A 109 -22.98 33.71 46.90
CA SER A 109 -24.08 34.31 47.64
C SER A 109 -24.50 35.62 46.97
N LYS A 110 -25.45 35.55 46.05
CA LYS A 110 -26.24 36.70 45.63
C LYS A 110 -27.31 36.91 46.68
N GLU A 111 -27.06 37.91 47.52
CA GLU A 111 -28.04 38.54 48.38
C GLU A 111 -29.29 38.89 47.57
N SER A 112 -30.43 38.43 48.06
CA SER A 112 -31.72 38.47 47.40
C SER A 112 -32.39 39.84 47.59
N PRO A 113 -33.02 40.45 46.56
CA PRO A 113 -34.10 41.40 46.78
C PRO A 113 -35.46 40.66 46.85
N PRO A 114 -36.47 41.25 47.50
CA PRO A 114 -37.63 40.54 47.99
C PRO A 114 -38.69 40.24 46.91
N LYS A 115 -39.33 39.10 47.14
CA LYS A 115 -40.56 38.54 46.56
C LYS A 115 -41.59 39.60 46.16
N VAL A 116 -42.00 39.60 44.89
CA VAL A 116 -43.33 40.08 44.46
C VAL A 116 -44.00 38.94 43.68
N ALA A 117 -45.17 38.57 44.16
CA ALA A 117 -46.03 37.52 43.66
C ALA A 117 -46.76 37.95 42.38
N GLN A 118 -47.02 36.98 41.48
CA GLN A 118 -48.11 36.89 40.49
C GLN A 118 -47.70 35.80 39.48
N LYS A 119 -48.56 35.04 38.80
CA LYS A 119 -49.97 34.66 38.87
C LYS A 119 -50.06 33.60 37.75
N GLN A 120 -50.64 32.43 38.03
CA GLN A 120 -50.85 31.40 37.01
C GLN A 120 -51.83 31.90 35.96
N GLU A 121 -51.51 31.66 34.69
CA GLU A 121 -52.50 31.63 33.61
C GLU A 121 -52.30 30.37 32.78
N GLU A 122 -53.37 29.59 32.79
CA GLU A 122 -53.68 28.35 32.12
C GLU A 122 -54.24 28.70 30.73
N ILE A 123 -53.62 28.19 29.67
CA ILE A 123 -54.23 28.19 28.33
C ILE A 123 -54.08 26.79 27.71
N GLU A 124 -55.21 26.10 27.80
CA GLU A 124 -55.68 24.98 27.02
C GLU A 124 -55.70 25.30 25.51
N THR A 125 -55.67 24.28 24.65
CA THR A 125 -56.56 24.12 23.47
C THR A 125 -55.89 23.62 22.15
N LYS A 126 -56.36 22.42 21.77
CA LYS A 126 -56.73 21.87 20.44
C LYS A 126 -55.74 21.17 19.48
N GLU A 127 -56.13 19.91 19.28
CA GLU A 127 -56.15 19.08 18.07
C GLU A 127 -56.34 19.81 16.74
N ARG A 128 -55.71 19.28 15.68
CA ARG A 128 -56.30 19.24 14.34
C ARG A 128 -55.82 18.03 13.52
N VAL A 129 -56.77 17.15 13.24
CA VAL A 129 -56.76 16.04 12.27
C VAL A 129 -56.94 16.58 10.85
N THR A 130 -56.28 15.94 9.85
CA THR A 130 -56.70 15.61 8.45
C THR A 130 -55.46 15.61 7.54
N SER A 131 -54.92 14.44 7.15
CA SER A 131 -55.31 13.56 6.03
C SER A 131 -55.07 14.11 4.62
N GLN A 132 -54.48 13.23 3.79
CA GLN A 132 -54.81 12.97 2.37
C GLN A 132 -53.92 13.52 1.22
N THR A 133 -53.44 12.56 0.42
CA THR A 133 -53.51 12.50 -1.06
C THR A 133 -52.27 12.85 -1.90
N SER A 134 -51.64 11.80 -2.43
CA SER A 134 -50.84 11.77 -3.67
C SER A 134 -51.74 11.98 -4.91
N PRO A 135 -51.20 12.47 -6.04
CA PRO A 135 -51.12 11.60 -7.23
C PRO A 135 -49.87 11.84 -8.13
N PRO A 136 -49.69 11.03 -9.20
CA PRO A 136 -48.41 10.75 -9.86
C PRO A 136 -48.15 11.58 -11.12
N VAL A 137 -46.88 11.63 -11.55
CA VAL A 137 -46.53 12.11 -12.89
C VAL A 137 -45.45 11.22 -13.51
N ASP A 138 -45.82 10.67 -14.66
CA ASP A 138 -45.02 9.94 -15.63
C ASP A 138 -43.80 10.71 -16.14
N GLN A 139 -42.68 10.02 -16.35
CA GLN A 139 -41.63 10.47 -17.25
C GLN A 139 -41.21 9.34 -18.20
N PRO A 140 -41.15 9.60 -19.53
CA PRO A 140 -40.81 8.60 -20.52
C PRO A 140 -39.30 8.36 -20.63
N GLN A 141 -38.94 7.08 -20.80
CA GLN A 141 -37.60 6.59 -21.11
C GLN A 141 -37.18 6.99 -22.53
N THR A 142 -36.12 7.78 -22.67
CA THR A 142 -35.39 7.99 -23.93
C THR A 142 -34.45 6.82 -24.21
N ALA A 143 -34.60 6.21 -25.39
CA ALA A 143 -33.74 5.16 -25.91
C ALA A 143 -32.31 5.66 -26.24
N PRO A 144 -31.28 4.82 -26.07
CA PRO A 144 -29.91 5.15 -26.49
C PRO A 144 -29.70 4.96 -28.01
N PRO A 145 -28.80 5.74 -28.64
CA PRO A 145 -28.60 5.71 -30.09
C PRO A 145 -27.73 4.53 -30.56
N VAL A 146 -28.14 4.01 -31.71
CA VAL A 146 -27.48 3.00 -32.55
C VAL A 146 -26.05 3.42 -32.93
N PRO A 147 -25.02 2.56 -32.76
CA PRO A 147 -23.67 2.83 -33.24
C PRO A 147 -23.60 2.71 -34.77
N LYS A 148 -23.04 3.75 -35.41
CA LYS A 148 -22.78 3.78 -36.85
C LYS A 148 -21.67 2.82 -37.24
N GLU A 149 -22.00 1.99 -38.22
CA GLU A 149 -21.15 1.07 -38.97
C GLU A 149 -19.94 1.78 -39.59
N LYS A 150 -18.73 1.35 -39.22
CA LYS A 150 -17.46 1.91 -39.70
C LYS A 150 -17.00 1.07 -40.89
N LYS A 151 -17.10 1.64 -42.11
CA LYS A 151 -16.58 1.07 -43.35
C LYS A 151 -15.08 0.77 -43.22
N GLU A 152 -14.72 -0.49 -43.46
CA GLU A 152 -13.34 -0.95 -43.61
C GLU A 152 -12.76 -0.43 -44.94
N GLN A 153 -11.52 0.08 -44.87
CA GLN A 153 -10.71 0.38 -46.04
C GLN A 153 -9.73 -0.79 -46.29
N PRO A 154 -9.47 -1.16 -47.55
CA PRO A 154 -8.63 -2.32 -47.86
C PRO A 154 -7.15 -2.04 -47.56
N ILE A 155 -6.53 -2.96 -46.82
CA ILE A 155 -5.09 -2.99 -46.55
C ILE A 155 -4.37 -3.45 -47.81
N VAL A 156 -3.58 -2.55 -48.40
CA VAL A 156 -2.64 -2.85 -49.49
C VAL A 156 -1.44 -3.59 -48.90
N VAL A 157 -1.31 -4.88 -49.22
CA VAL A 157 -0.16 -5.71 -48.86
C VAL A 157 0.99 -5.41 -49.81
N THR A 158 1.95 -4.59 -49.36
CA THR A 158 3.24 -4.42 -50.04
C THR A 158 4.17 -5.57 -49.65
N LYS A 159 4.50 -6.43 -50.61
CA LYS A 159 5.52 -7.48 -50.45
C LYS A 159 6.91 -6.84 -50.32
N GLU A 160 7.55 -7.06 -49.19
CA GLU A 160 8.95 -6.68 -48.93
C GLU A 160 9.89 -7.77 -49.50
N PRO A 161 10.97 -7.40 -50.22
CA PRO A 161 11.89 -8.37 -50.80
C PRO A 161 12.91 -8.89 -49.79
N SER A 162 13.09 -10.22 -49.79
CA SER A 162 14.04 -10.96 -48.95
C SER A 162 15.50 -10.47 -49.09
N PRO A 163 16.26 -10.37 -47.99
CA PRO A 163 17.66 -9.94 -48.05
C PRO A 163 18.58 -11.09 -48.53
N LYS A 164 19.43 -10.76 -49.50
CA LYS A 164 20.53 -11.60 -50.01
C LYS A 164 21.53 -11.90 -48.89
N ARG A 165 21.82 -13.19 -48.71
CA ARG A 165 22.87 -13.76 -47.88
C ARG A 165 24.24 -13.33 -48.40
N ILE A 166 24.98 -12.53 -47.62
CA ILE A 166 26.38 -12.17 -47.89
C ILE A 166 27.26 -13.18 -47.14
N GLU A 167 28.05 -13.95 -47.88
CA GLU A 167 29.12 -14.78 -47.35
C GLU A 167 30.28 -13.89 -46.88
N SER A 168 30.59 -13.92 -45.58
CA SER A 168 31.77 -13.26 -45.02
C SER A 168 32.95 -14.24 -44.93
N LYS A 169 34.04 -13.92 -45.62
CA LYS A 169 35.38 -14.54 -45.53
C LYS A 169 35.95 -14.44 -44.09
N PRO A 170 36.82 -15.37 -43.67
CA PRO A 170 37.49 -15.31 -42.37
C PRO A 170 38.66 -14.32 -42.40
N LEU A 171 38.71 -13.40 -41.43
CA LEU A 171 39.85 -12.52 -41.18
C LEU A 171 40.80 -13.14 -40.15
N GLU A 172 42.09 -13.08 -40.48
CA GLU A 172 43.23 -13.54 -39.70
C GLU A 172 43.39 -12.80 -38.36
N GLN A 173 43.83 -13.54 -37.34
CA GLN A 173 44.16 -13.04 -36.01
C GLN A 173 45.55 -12.36 -36.00
N PRO A 174 45.72 -11.18 -35.37
CA PRO A 174 47.04 -10.65 -35.08
C PRO A 174 47.55 -11.08 -33.69
N LYS A 175 48.85 -11.40 -33.68
CA LYS A 175 49.67 -11.90 -32.58
C LYS A 175 49.77 -10.93 -31.38
N THR A 176 49.77 -11.52 -30.20
CA THR A 176 50.12 -10.94 -28.90
C THR A 176 51.55 -10.38 -28.89
N VAL A 177 51.71 -9.13 -28.45
CA VAL A 177 53.01 -8.53 -28.11
C VAL A 177 53.02 -8.27 -26.60
N GLU A 178 53.88 -9.00 -25.89
CA GLU A 178 54.28 -8.68 -24.52
C GLU A 178 55.04 -7.35 -24.50
N LYS A 179 54.67 -6.44 -23.58
CA LYS A 179 55.60 -5.40 -23.13
C LYS A 179 55.58 -5.27 -21.62
N THR A 180 56.78 -5.48 -21.12
CA THR A 180 57.35 -5.38 -19.78
C THR A 180 57.06 -4.05 -19.11
N VAL A 181 56.71 -4.15 -17.82
CA VAL A 181 56.58 -3.09 -16.83
C VAL A 181 57.99 -2.66 -16.38
N ASP A 182 58.27 -1.35 -16.24
CA ASP A 182 59.16 -0.91 -15.16
C ASP A 182 59.06 0.59 -14.81
N SER A 183 59.04 0.82 -13.50
CA SER A 183 59.44 2.01 -12.73
C SER A 183 58.60 3.30 -12.79
N PHE A 184 57.92 3.60 -11.67
CA PHE A 184 57.54 4.97 -11.30
C PHE A 184 58.37 5.42 -10.10
N GLN A 185 58.99 6.59 -10.27
CA GLN A 185 59.80 7.31 -9.29
C GLN A 185 58.95 7.85 -8.13
N THR A 186 59.51 7.79 -6.94
CA THR A 186 58.97 8.34 -5.69
C THR A 186 59.16 9.86 -5.66
N THR A 187 58.09 10.64 -5.53
CA THR A 187 58.16 12.10 -5.32
C THR A 187 57.99 12.42 -3.84
N LYS A 188 58.98 13.16 -3.31
CA LYS A 188 59.10 13.69 -1.96
C LYS A 188 58.06 14.81 -1.75
N VAL A 189 57.23 14.70 -0.72
CA VAL A 189 56.23 15.72 -0.34
C VAL A 189 56.80 16.59 0.78
N GLU A 190 56.82 17.90 0.52
CA GLU A 190 57.15 18.98 1.46
C GLU A 190 56.02 19.24 2.47
N GLU A 191 56.43 19.60 3.67
CA GLU A 191 55.65 19.91 4.87
C GLU A 191 55.16 21.37 4.86
N PRO A 192 53.89 21.68 5.17
CA PRO A 192 53.42 23.07 5.20
C PRO A 192 53.57 23.72 6.58
N LYS A 193 54.13 24.93 6.54
CA LYS A 193 54.33 25.88 7.64
C LYS A 193 53.02 26.29 8.34
N LYS A 194 53.14 26.34 9.68
CA LYS A 194 52.21 26.87 10.68
C LYS A 194 52.04 28.38 10.53
N ALA A 195 50.79 28.87 10.45
CA ALA A 195 50.45 30.28 10.44
C ALA A 195 49.97 30.75 11.83
N GLU A 196 50.52 31.89 12.28
CA GLU A 196 50.19 32.61 13.51
C GLU A 196 48.82 33.31 13.43
N ILE A 197 48.14 33.35 14.57
CA ILE A 197 46.87 34.06 14.79
C ILE A 197 47.18 35.33 15.61
N PRO A 198 46.71 36.54 15.21
CA PRO A 198 46.88 37.75 16.00
C PRO A 198 45.86 37.87 17.17
N PRO A 199 46.18 38.66 18.22
CA PRO A 199 45.43 38.68 19.47
C PRO A 199 44.15 39.52 19.40
N VAL A 200 43.12 39.05 20.12
CA VAL A 200 41.80 39.66 20.28
C VAL A 200 41.85 40.78 21.33
N GLU A 201 41.41 41.97 20.95
CA GLU A 201 41.23 43.13 21.82
C GLU A 201 40.01 42.96 22.74
N THR A 202 40.18 43.36 24.01
CA THR A 202 39.15 43.39 25.05
C THR A 202 38.41 44.73 25.04
N PRO A 203 37.07 44.76 25.22
CA PRO A 203 36.35 46.02 25.37
C PRO A 203 36.29 46.50 26.83
N LYS A 204 36.44 47.81 26.96
CA LYS A 204 36.47 48.68 28.14
C LYS A 204 35.06 48.88 28.74
N PRO A 205 34.89 48.95 30.08
CA PRO A 205 33.58 49.25 30.68
C PRO A 205 33.37 50.77 30.82
N ALA A 206 32.23 51.27 30.34
CA ALA A 206 31.69 52.59 30.65
C ALA A 206 30.32 52.36 31.33
N SER A 207 30.22 52.64 32.62
CA SER A 207 29.80 53.92 33.22
C SER A 207 28.29 53.96 33.46
N ILE A 208 27.97 54.00 34.74
CA ILE A 208 26.66 54.01 35.37
C ILE A 208 26.10 55.43 35.25
N GLU A 209 24.89 55.59 34.71
CA GLU A 209 24.10 56.80 34.90
C GLU A 209 22.70 56.45 35.43
N GLN A 210 22.39 57.08 36.56
CA GLN A 210 21.15 56.97 37.33
C GLN A 210 20.02 57.68 36.59
N ILE A 211 18.91 56.98 36.32
CA ILE A 211 17.66 57.61 35.91
C ILE A 211 16.49 57.18 36.81
N LYS A 212 15.83 58.22 37.29
CA LYS A 212 14.72 58.39 38.23
C LYS A 212 13.45 57.58 37.88
N PRO A 213 12.70 57.03 38.85
CA PRO A 213 11.50 56.25 38.57
C PRO A 213 10.31 57.17 38.27
N ILE A 214 9.74 57.06 37.07
CA ILE A 214 8.40 57.58 36.74
C ILE A 214 7.50 56.35 36.54
N VAL A 215 6.61 56.16 37.50
CA VAL A 215 5.57 55.13 37.49
C VAL A 215 4.60 55.42 36.34
N LYS A 216 4.65 54.59 35.29
CA LYS A 216 3.61 54.49 34.25
C LYS A 216 2.86 53.16 34.44
N PRO A 217 1.55 53.13 34.14
CA PRO A 217 0.68 52.00 34.44
C PRO A 217 1.16 50.72 33.77
N THR A 218 1.32 49.68 34.58
CA THR A 218 1.74 48.33 34.21
C THR A 218 0.77 47.76 33.17
N LYS A 219 1.13 47.92 31.89
CA LYS A 219 0.63 47.07 30.82
C LYS A 219 1.15 45.67 31.15
N VAL A 220 0.26 44.77 31.56
CA VAL A 220 0.57 43.35 31.76
C VAL A 220 1.03 42.81 30.41
N ILE A 221 2.34 42.83 30.19
CA ILE A 221 2.98 42.12 29.10
C ILE A 221 2.89 40.65 29.54
N VAL A 222 1.80 39.99 29.14
CA VAL A 222 1.72 38.54 29.13
C VAL A 222 2.96 38.09 28.37
N PRO A 223 3.90 37.35 28.99
CA PRO A 223 5.06 36.85 28.28
C PRO A 223 4.50 35.95 27.18
N GLU A 224 4.55 36.45 25.95
CA GLU A 224 4.23 35.70 24.75
C GLU A 224 5.16 34.49 24.74
N THR A 225 4.70 33.42 25.36
CA THR A 225 5.43 32.17 25.45
C THR A 225 5.25 31.58 24.06
N LYS A 226 6.06 32.06 23.12
CA LYS A 226 6.36 31.37 21.87
C LYS A 226 6.90 30.02 22.28
N ARG A 227 5.99 29.08 22.54
CA ARG A 227 6.31 27.66 22.57
C ARG A 227 6.76 27.39 21.15
N MET A 228 8.08 27.35 20.95
CA MET A 228 8.67 26.77 19.76
C MET A 228 8.05 25.40 19.63
N ILE A 229 7.10 25.27 18.71
CA ILE A 229 6.62 23.99 18.23
C ILE A 229 7.83 23.43 17.51
N GLU A 230 8.64 22.66 18.22
CA GLU A 230 9.70 21.86 17.64
C GLU A 230 9.02 20.99 16.58
N PRO A 231 9.23 21.27 15.28
CA PRO A 231 8.59 20.48 14.25
C PRO A 231 9.13 19.07 14.47
N GLN A 232 8.25 18.14 14.82
CA GLN A 232 8.54 16.72 14.65
C GLN A 232 8.60 16.51 13.14
N GLY A 233 9.74 16.89 12.58
CA GLY A 233 10.03 16.76 11.17
C GLY A 233 9.90 15.29 10.86
N ALA A 234 9.00 14.95 9.94
CA ALA A 234 9.15 13.75 9.13
C ALA A 234 10.63 13.70 8.72
N GLY A 235 11.36 12.80 9.39
CA GLY A 235 12.78 13.00 9.64
C GLY A 235 13.53 13.21 8.34
N ILE A 236 14.30 14.29 8.26
CA ILE A 236 15.24 14.55 7.16
C ILE A 236 16.10 13.30 6.87
N GLY A 237 16.31 12.44 7.88
CA GLY A 237 16.95 11.13 7.76
C GLY A 237 16.35 10.19 6.71
N GLY A 238 15.02 10.16 6.51
CA GLY A 238 14.40 9.33 5.49
C GLY A 238 14.74 9.78 4.07
N ILE A 239 14.80 11.10 3.86
CA ILE A 239 15.17 11.71 2.58
C ILE A 239 16.65 11.43 2.27
N ILE A 240 17.53 11.50 3.27
CA ILE A 240 18.97 11.28 3.11
C ILE A 240 19.27 9.88 2.55
N ILE A 241 18.55 8.84 2.99
CA ILE A 241 18.76 7.46 2.52
C ILE A 241 18.57 7.35 1.00
N TYR A 242 17.56 8.04 0.45
CA TYR A 242 17.34 8.04 -1.00
C TYR A 242 18.46 8.73 -1.77
N PHE A 243 19.19 9.67 -1.17
CA PHE A 243 20.30 10.36 -1.84
C PHE A 243 21.65 9.61 -1.78
N ILE A 244 21.79 8.57 -0.95
CA ILE A 244 23.05 7.83 -0.80
C ILE A 244 23.61 7.33 -2.15
N PRO A 245 22.83 6.67 -3.04
CA PRO A 245 23.35 6.19 -4.33
C PRO A 245 23.84 7.33 -5.23
N LEU A 246 23.21 8.50 -5.16
CA LEU A 246 23.61 9.69 -5.91
C LEU A 246 24.94 10.24 -5.39
N ILE A 247 25.09 10.34 -4.07
CA ILE A 247 26.33 10.81 -3.42
C ILE A 247 27.49 9.86 -3.75
N ILE A 248 27.27 8.55 -3.68
CA ILE A 248 28.28 7.54 -4.04
C ILE A 248 28.66 7.66 -5.52
N GLY A 249 27.69 7.77 -6.42
CA GLY A 249 27.97 7.94 -7.85
C GLY A 249 28.74 9.22 -8.16
N ALA A 250 28.40 10.33 -7.51
CA ALA A 250 29.12 11.60 -7.66
C ALA A 250 30.56 11.51 -7.11
N ALA A 251 30.76 10.83 -5.97
CA ALA A 251 32.09 10.60 -5.41
C ALA A 251 32.95 9.74 -6.35
N ILE A 252 32.40 8.66 -6.91
CA ILE A 252 33.10 7.79 -7.87
C ILE A 252 33.41 8.54 -9.17
N GLY A 253 32.48 9.34 -9.69
CA GLY A 253 32.72 10.20 -10.85
C GLY A 253 33.85 11.21 -10.60
N SER A 254 33.90 11.78 -9.40
CA SER A 254 34.96 12.72 -9.00
C SER A 254 36.32 12.03 -8.87
N VAL A 255 36.37 10.88 -8.20
CA VAL A 255 37.61 10.09 -8.04
C VAL A 255 38.15 9.60 -9.38
N THR A 256 37.28 9.16 -10.30
CA THR A 256 37.71 8.75 -11.64
C THR A 256 38.20 9.93 -12.47
N TYR A 257 37.57 11.11 -12.36
CA TYR A 257 38.02 12.33 -13.03
C TYR A 257 39.40 12.79 -12.53
N TRP A 258 39.63 12.80 -11.21
CA TRP A 258 40.88 13.31 -10.61
C TRP A 258 42.00 12.28 -10.63
N GLY A 259 41.70 11.02 -10.32
CA GLY A 259 42.67 9.95 -10.17
C GLY A 259 43.14 9.31 -11.47
N LYS A 260 42.52 9.65 -12.62
CA LYS A 260 42.77 9.02 -13.93
C LYS A 260 42.76 7.48 -13.87
N THR A 261 41.94 6.92 -12.99
CA THR A 261 41.91 5.48 -12.71
C THR A 261 41.05 4.75 -13.74
N ASN A 262 41.68 4.30 -14.82
CA ASN A 262 41.00 3.57 -15.90
C ASN A 262 40.40 2.22 -15.46
N SER A 263 40.87 1.64 -14.34
CA SER A 263 40.42 0.32 -13.86
C SER A 263 38.92 0.29 -13.54
N PHE A 264 38.38 1.34 -12.92
CA PHE A 264 36.97 1.36 -12.53
C PHE A 264 36.05 1.54 -13.75
N VAL A 265 36.41 2.46 -14.64
CA VAL A 265 35.71 2.68 -15.93
C VAL A 265 35.70 1.38 -16.75
N ASN A 266 36.84 0.70 -16.83
CA ASN A 266 36.94 -0.60 -17.50
C ASN A 266 36.08 -1.68 -16.84
N GLY A 267 35.97 -1.67 -15.51
CA GLY A 267 35.10 -2.59 -14.76
C GLY A 267 33.62 -2.40 -15.12
N ILE A 268 33.15 -1.14 -15.12
CA ILE A 268 31.77 -0.81 -15.51
C ILE A 268 31.51 -1.15 -16.98
N ASN A 269 32.43 -0.84 -17.89
CA ASN A 269 32.27 -1.17 -19.31
C ASN A 269 32.24 -2.69 -19.54
N LYS A 270 33.03 -3.48 -18.80
CA LYS A 270 32.97 -4.95 -18.84
C LYS A 270 31.62 -5.46 -18.34
N PHE A 271 31.08 -4.86 -17.28
CA PHE A 271 29.75 -5.20 -16.78
C PHE A 271 28.67 -4.89 -17.82
N ASP A 272 28.71 -3.72 -18.46
CA ASP A 272 27.77 -3.35 -19.52
C ASP A 272 27.82 -4.34 -20.70
N ALA A 273 29.02 -4.70 -21.15
CA ALA A 273 29.21 -5.69 -22.21
C ALA A 273 28.65 -7.06 -21.80
N TRP A 274 28.86 -7.48 -20.55
CA TRP A 274 28.30 -8.72 -20.02
C TRP A 274 26.77 -8.70 -19.99
N VAL A 275 26.16 -7.60 -19.52
CA VAL A 275 24.70 -7.42 -19.49
C VAL A 275 24.13 -7.50 -20.90
N MET A 276 24.73 -6.81 -21.87
CA MET A 276 24.27 -6.80 -23.26
C MET A 276 24.38 -8.17 -23.90
N ASN A 277 25.47 -8.89 -23.64
CA ASN A 277 25.61 -10.28 -24.09
C ASN A 277 24.52 -11.19 -23.49
N LYS A 278 24.27 -11.08 -22.18
CA LYS A 278 23.20 -11.84 -21.52
C LYS A 278 21.81 -11.50 -22.03
N TRP A 279 21.55 -10.23 -22.32
CA TRP A 279 20.28 -9.80 -22.89
C TRP A 279 20.07 -10.36 -24.30
N MET A 280 21.11 -10.36 -25.14
CA MET A 280 21.04 -10.96 -26.49
C MET A 280 20.77 -12.47 -26.43
N VAL A 281 21.51 -13.22 -25.58
CA VAL A 281 21.30 -14.66 -25.40
C VAL A 281 19.87 -14.97 -24.95
N LEU A 282 19.35 -14.25 -23.95
CA LEU A 282 17.99 -14.45 -23.46
C LEU A 282 16.90 -14.06 -24.47
N LYS A 283 17.21 -13.18 -25.42
CA LYS A 283 16.31 -12.81 -26.50
C LYS A 283 16.29 -13.86 -27.61
N GLU A 284 17.41 -14.54 -27.84
CA GLU A 284 17.55 -15.56 -28.89
C GLU A 284 17.03 -16.94 -28.46
N GLU A 285 17.05 -17.26 -27.15
CA GLU A 285 16.52 -18.51 -26.58
C GLU A 285 14.95 -18.58 -26.55
N GLU A 286 14.27 -18.09 -27.59
CA GLU A 286 12.81 -18.14 -27.67
C GLU A 286 12.28 -19.58 -27.63
N GLY A 287 11.77 -20.00 -26.47
CA GLY A 287 11.04 -21.26 -26.29
C GLY A 287 11.52 -22.16 -25.16
N LYS A 288 12.73 -21.95 -24.59
CA LYS A 288 13.29 -22.85 -23.56
C LYS A 288 13.45 -22.14 -22.20
N GLY A 289 12.42 -22.24 -21.36
CA GLY A 289 12.48 -21.87 -19.94
C GLY A 289 11.65 -20.65 -19.54
N LYS A 290 10.35 -20.88 -19.27
CA LYS A 290 9.38 -19.81 -18.94
C LYS A 290 9.80 -18.98 -17.71
N ILE A 291 10.30 -19.60 -16.65
CA ILE A 291 10.56 -18.93 -15.36
C ILE A 291 11.71 -17.92 -15.43
N LYS A 292 12.83 -18.26 -16.11
CA LYS A 292 13.98 -17.36 -16.23
C LYS A 292 13.65 -16.10 -17.03
N ARG A 293 12.80 -16.23 -18.06
CA ARG A 293 12.39 -15.11 -18.92
C ARG A 293 11.60 -14.06 -18.14
N TYR A 294 10.66 -14.48 -17.29
CA TYR A 294 9.80 -13.54 -16.54
C TYR A 294 10.58 -12.64 -15.58
N TRP A 295 11.63 -13.15 -14.93
CA TRP A 295 12.40 -12.36 -13.97
C TRP A 295 13.59 -11.63 -14.59
N ALA A 296 14.35 -12.28 -15.46
CA ALA A 296 15.58 -11.70 -15.98
C ALA A 296 15.32 -10.64 -17.06
N VAL A 297 14.33 -10.84 -17.94
CA VAL A 297 14.10 -9.93 -19.07
C VAL A 297 13.70 -8.52 -18.63
N PRO A 298 12.76 -8.31 -17.69
CA PRO A 298 12.41 -6.96 -17.24
C PRO A 298 13.59 -6.23 -16.61
N ILE A 299 14.38 -6.93 -15.77
CA ILE A 299 15.55 -6.34 -15.12
C ILE A 299 16.59 -5.94 -16.16
N LEU A 300 16.94 -6.84 -17.07
CA LEU A 300 17.92 -6.56 -18.13
C LEU A 300 17.43 -5.47 -19.10
N TRP A 301 16.12 -5.38 -19.34
CA TRP A 301 15.53 -4.30 -20.12
C TRP A 301 15.73 -2.93 -19.47
N ILE A 302 15.53 -2.83 -18.14
CA ILE A 302 15.80 -1.59 -17.38
C ILE A 302 17.28 -1.25 -17.43
N VAL A 303 18.17 -2.22 -17.21
CA VAL A 303 19.63 -2.00 -17.26
C VAL A 303 20.06 -1.51 -18.65
N ASN A 304 19.56 -2.13 -19.72
CA ASN A 304 19.81 -1.68 -21.09
C ASN A 304 19.31 -0.24 -21.33
N GLY A 305 18.16 0.13 -20.75
CA GLY A 305 17.66 1.51 -20.75
C GLY A 305 18.64 2.49 -20.10
N ILE A 306 19.21 2.13 -18.95
CA ILE A 306 20.23 2.94 -18.25
C ILE A 306 21.48 3.10 -19.13
N ILE A 307 21.96 2.01 -19.76
CA ILE A 307 23.11 2.04 -20.65
C ILE A 307 22.87 3.05 -21.79
N LYS A 308 21.75 2.90 -22.52
CA LYS A 308 21.40 3.81 -23.63
C LYS A 308 21.23 5.27 -23.20
N LEU A 309 20.60 5.51 -22.05
CA LEU A 309 20.41 6.88 -21.54
C LEU A 309 21.75 7.54 -21.21
N SER A 310 22.68 6.77 -20.65
CA SER A 310 24.00 7.25 -20.25
C SER A 310 24.97 7.46 -21.42
N GLU A 311 24.76 6.80 -22.57
CA GLU A 311 25.59 6.98 -23.78
C GLU A 311 25.58 8.42 -24.29
N ASN A 312 24.50 9.17 -24.03
CA ASN A 312 24.38 10.58 -24.42
C ASN A 312 25.33 11.51 -23.63
N ILE A 313 25.95 11.05 -22.53
CA ILE A 313 26.85 11.85 -21.70
C ILE A 313 28.26 11.81 -22.29
N LYS A 314 28.74 12.96 -22.81
CA LYS A 314 30.04 13.09 -23.49
C LYS A 314 31.25 12.85 -22.57
N ASN A 315 31.17 13.27 -21.31
CA ASN A 315 32.28 13.12 -20.36
C ASN A 315 32.26 11.71 -19.74
N GLU A 316 33.33 10.94 -19.97
CA GLU A 316 33.41 9.54 -19.53
C GLU A 316 33.35 9.36 -18.01
N ALA A 317 33.97 10.26 -17.23
CA ALA A 317 33.96 10.17 -15.77
C ALA A 317 32.56 10.45 -15.20
N VAL A 318 31.88 11.48 -15.74
CA VAL A 318 30.49 11.81 -15.37
C VAL A 318 29.53 10.68 -15.77
N ARG A 319 29.73 10.11 -16.97
CA ARG A 319 28.97 8.95 -17.46
C ARG A 319 29.14 7.75 -16.54
N CYS A 320 30.38 7.47 -16.11
CA CYS A 320 30.67 6.39 -15.17
C CYS A 320 29.95 6.59 -13.83
N GLY A 321 30.07 7.79 -13.22
CA GLY A 321 29.37 8.13 -11.98
C GLY A 321 27.85 8.02 -12.08
N ALA A 322 27.27 8.50 -13.20
CA ALA A 322 25.84 8.39 -13.48
C ALA A 322 25.39 6.92 -13.60
N LYS A 323 26.10 6.09 -14.37
CA LYS A 323 25.82 4.64 -14.50
C LYS A 323 25.87 3.96 -13.12
N THR A 324 26.91 4.21 -12.34
CA THR A 324 27.06 3.60 -11.02
C THR A 324 25.92 4.00 -10.07
N SER A 325 25.53 5.28 -10.05
CA SER A 325 24.39 5.71 -9.23
C SER A 325 23.09 5.00 -9.64
N ALA A 326 22.82 4.91 -10.95
CA ALA A 326 21.62 4.27 -11.48
C ALA A 326 21.59 2.76 -11.17
N TYR A 327 22.74 2.08 -11.24
CA TYR A 327 22.85 0.67 -10.85
C TYR A 327 22.62 0.46 -9.35
N LEU A 328 23.15 1.33 -8.50
CA LEU A 328 22.90 1.26 -7.06
C LEU A 328 21.42 1.47 -6.72
N TYR A 329 20.74 2.43 -7.37
CA TYR A 329 19.29 2.59 -7.23
C TYR A 329 18.54 1.35 -7.67
N LEU A 330 18.90 0.78 -8.83
CA LEU A 330 18.25 -0.43 -9.33
C LEU A 330 18.42 -1.61 -8.38
N ILE A 331 19.62 -1.82 -7.84
CA ILE A 331 19.89 -2.85 -6.83
C ILE A 331 19.05 -2.60 -5.57
N GLY A 332 18.97 -1.35 -5.11
CA GLY A 332 18.13 -0.97 -3.96
C GLY A 332 16.65 -1.28 -4.18
N ILE A 333 16.11 -0.92 -5.35
CA ILE A 333 14.72 -1.21 -5.72
C ILE A 333 14.47 -2.72 -5.77
N ILE A 334 15.37 -3.50 -6.40
CA ILE A 334 15.25 -4.97 -6.47
C ILE A 334 15.30 -5.59 -5.08
N ALA A 335 16.18 -5.09 -4.20
CA ALA A 335 16.28 -5.56 -2.82
C ALA A 335 14.99 -5.29 -2.03
N ILE A 336 14.42 -4.09 -2.19
CA ILE A 336 13.13 -3.71 -1.56
C ILE A 336 11.99 -4.60 -2.08
N ILE A 337 11.87 -4.78 -3.39
CA ILE A 337 10.84 -5.65 -3.99
C ILE A 337 10.99 -7.09 -3.49
N THR A 338 12.22 -7.60 -3.43
CA THR A 338 12.52 -8.95 -2.94
C THR A 338 12.17 -9.09 -1.47
N PHE A 339 12.49 -8.09 -0.64
CA PHE A 339 12.12 -8.06 0.77
C PHE A 339 10.60 -8.12 0.95
N TYR A 340 9.84 -7.28 0.22
CA TYR A 340 8.38 -7.32 0.28
C TYR A 340 7.80 -8.65 -0.21
N ALA A 341 8.36 -9.25 -1.26
CA ALA A 341 7.94 -10.56 -1.73
C ALA A 341 8.12 -11.64 -0.64
N VAL A 342 9.26 -11.62 0.08
CA VAL A 342 9.50 -12.53 1.21
C VAL A 342 8.50 -12.28 2.34
N VAL A 343 8.24 -11.02 2.70
CA VAL A 343 7.25 -10.66 3.71
C VAL A 343 5.85 -11.17 3.33
N ILE A 344 5.43 -10.98 2.08
CA ILE A 344 4.12 -11.45 1.60
C ILE A 344 4.02 -12.98 1.73
N VAL A 345 5.05 -13.72 1.33
CA VAL A 345 5.08 -15.19 1.48
C VAL A 345 4.98 -15.59 2.95
N LEU A 346 5.69 -14.92 3.85
CA LEU A 346 5.61 -15.19 5.29
C LEU A 346 4.21 -14.91 5.86
N VAL A 347 3.55 -13.83 5.43
CA VAL A 347 2.18 -13.51 5.82
C VAL A 347 1.21 -14.59 5.33
N ILE A 348 1.34 -15.06 4.09
CA ILE A 348 0.50 -16.15 3.56
C ILE A 348 0.69 -17.43 4.37
N ILE A 349 1.94 -17.80 4.68
CA ILE A 349 2.24 -18.98 5.52
C ILE A 349 1.59 -18.82 6.90
N PHE A 350 1.70 -17.63 7.51
CA PHE A 350 1.09 -17.35 8.80
C PHE A 350 -0.44 -17.47 8.76
N LEU A 351 -1.09 -16.97 7.71
CA LEU A 351 -2.53 -17.12 7.50
C LEU A 351 -2.96 -18.58 7.36
N ILE A 352 -2.20 -19.40 6.61
CA ILE A 352 -2.47 -20.84 6.48
C ILE A 352 -2.36 -21.54 7.84
N ILE A 353 -1.33 -21.22 8.62
CA ILE A 353 -1.15 -21.77 9.97
C ILE A 353 -2.29 -21.32 10.89
N ALA A 354 -2.66 -20.05 10.86
CA ALA A 354 -3.77 -19.53 11.66
C ALA A 354 -5.08 -20.25 11.32
N LEU A 355 -5.41 -20.39 10.03
CA LEU A 355 -6.59 -21.14 9.57
C LEU A 355 -6.55 -22.60 10.02
N TRP A 356 -5.39 -23.25 9.94
CA TRP A 356 -5.21 -24.63 10.40
C TRP A 356 -5.43 -24.77 11.92
N VAL A 357 -4.91 -23.83 12.72
CA VAL A 357 -5.12 -23.79 14.17
C VAL A 357 -6.59 -23.52 14.50
N THR A 358 -7.26 -22.59 13.81
CA THR A 358 -8.69 -22.32 13.98
C THR A 358 -9.53 -23.55 13.66
N ALA A 359 -9.21 -24.27 12.58
CA ALA A 359 -9.88 -25.52 12.23
C ALA A 359 -9.67 -26.63 13.28
N LEU A 360 -8.48 -26.71 13.88
CA LEU A 360 -8.22 -27.64 14.99
C LEU A 360 -9.05 -27.32 16.23
N ILE A 361 -9.13 -26.03 16.61
CA ILE A 361 -9.90 -25.59 17.79
C ILE A 361 -11.39 -25.85 17.56
N LEU A 362 -11.93 -25.51 16.39
CA LEU A 362 -13.33 -25.75 16.04
C LEU A 362 -13.65 -27.25 15.93
N GLY A 363 -12.79 -28.03 15.27
CA GLY A 363 -12.95 -29.48 15.12
C GLY A 363 -12.89 -30.25 16.45
N TRP A 364 -12.27 -29.68 17.49
CA TRP A 364 -12.32 -30.23 18.84
C TRP A 364 -13.65 -30.01 19.54
N SER A 365 -14.36 -28.90 19.27
CA SER A 365 -15.66 -28.63 19.89
C SER A 365 -16.83 -29.46 19.33
N GLY A 366 -16.73 -29.97 18.11
CA GLY A 366 -17.83 -30.66 17.42
C GLY A 366 -17.88 -32.17 17.56
N ARG A 367 -16.95 -32.80 18.31
CA ARG A 367 -16.92 -34.26 18.48
C ARG A 367 -17.68 -34.70 19.73
N GLU A 368 -18.87 -34.15 19.95
CA GLU A 368 -19.85 -34.86 20.77
C GLU A 368 -20.15 -36.16 20.04
N ARG A 369 -19.74 -37.28 20.63
CA ARG A 369 -20.11 -38.59 20.12
C ARG A 369 -21.63 -38.65 20.20
N VAL A 370 -22.30 -38.41 19.08
CA VAL A 370 -23.69 -38.83 18.89
C VAL A 370 -23.67 -40.32 19.19
N LYS A 371 -24.14 -40.69 20.38
CA LYS A 371 -24.39 -42.07 20.74
C LYS A 371 -25.50 -42.50 19.81
N VAL A 372 -25.14 -43.07 18.66
CA VAL A 372 -26.09 -43.74 17.80
C VAL A 372 -26.73 -44.80 18.69
N PRO A 373 -28.03 -44.71 19.02
CA PRO A 373 -28.67 -45.77 19.76
C PRO A 373 -28.54 -47.03 18.91
N THR A 374 -27.95 -48.07 19.50
CA THR A 374 -27.82 -49.39 18.91
C THR A 374 -29.21 -49.86 18.49
N GLN A 375 -29.59 -49.62 17.24
CA GLN A 375 -30.79 -50.22 16.68
C GLN A 375 -30.44 -51.66 16.35
N THR A 376 -31.10 -52.54 17.10
CA THR A 376 -31.07 -53.98 16.96
C THR A 376 -31.37 -54.37 15.52
N TYR A 377 -30.42 -55.10 14.96
CA TYR A 377 -30.43 -55.72 13.64
C TYR A 377 -31.67 -56.62 13.49
N VAL A 378 -32.57 -56.29 12.57
CA VAL A 378 -33.48 -57.27 11.96
C VAL A 378 -33.02 -57.47 10.53
N GLU A 379 -32.24 -58.53 10.37
CA GLU A 379 -32.27 -59.49 9.28
C GLU A 379 -33.17 -59.14 8.08
N SER A 380 -32.55 -58.70 6.99
CA SER A 380 -33.00 -59.05 5.64
C SER A 380 -31.80 -59.31 4.76
N VAL A 381 -31.39 -60.58 4.84
CA VAL A 381 -30.64 -61.33 3.86
C VAL A 381 -31.23 -61.09 2.46
N LYS A 382 -30.36 -61.13 1.43
CA LYS A 382 -30.66 -61.47 0.01
C LYS A 382 -30.66 -60.32 -1.02
N GLN A 383 -29.68 -59.41 -0.95
CA GLN A 383 -29.43 -58.47 -2.06
C GLN A 383 -27.96 -58.26 -2.44
N ASP A 384 -27.04 -59.09 -1.92
CA ASP A 384 -25.59 -58.91 -2.13
C ASP A 384 -25.00 -59.74 -3.29
N ARG A 385 -25.77 -60.63 -3.94
CA ARG A 385 -25.24 -61.49 -5.03
C ARG A 385 -25.58 -61.05 -6.45
N LEU A 386 -26.37 -59.99 -6.64
CA LEU A 386 -26.66 -59.44 -7.98
C LEU A 386 -25.85 -58.17 -8.30
N LEU A 387 -25.20 -57.56 -7.31
CA LEU A 387 -24.38 -56.36 -7.50
C LEU A 387 -22.92 -56.67 -7.88
N GLU A 388 -22.39 -57.86 -7.59
CA GLU A 388 -21.02 -58.23 -7.94
C GLU A 388 -20.83 -58.56 -9.43
N ASP A 389 -21.82 -59.19 -10.09
CA ASP A 389 -21.69 -59.54 -11.52
C ASP A 389 -21.94 -58.36 -12.47
N ILE A 390 -22.64 -57.31 -12.03
CA ILE A 390 -22.79 -56.04 -12.80
C ILE A 390 -21.55 -55.15 -12.62
N PHE A 391 -20.76 -55.34 -11.56
CA PHE A 391 -19.58 -54.51 -11.25
C PHE A 391 -18.31 -54.91 -12.01
N LEU A 392 -18.24 -56.13 -12.53
CA LEU A 392 -17.04 -56.64 -13.22
C LEU A 392 -17.05 -56.42 -14.74
N PHE A 393 -18.21 -56.15 -15.35
CA PHE A 393 -18.30 -55.87 -16.79
C PHE A 393 -18.12 -54.39 -17.17
N SER A 394 -18.16 -53.45 -16.21
CA SER A 394 -18.02 -52.02 -16.52
C SER A 394 -16.59 -51.49 -16.38
N LYS A 395 -15.71 -52.09 -15.58
CA LYS A 395 -14.47 -51.39 -15.17
C LYS A 395 -13.48 -51.11 -16.31
N THR A 396 -13.38 -51.98 -17.32
CA THR A 396 -12.38 -51.87 -18.39
C THR A 396 -12.84 -51.09 -19.62
N GLU A 397 -14.15 -51.07 -19.93
CA GLU A 397 -14.70 -50.18 -20.96
C GLU A 397 -15.06 -48.80 -20.41
N PHE A 398 -15.47 -48.71 -19.15
CA PHE A 398 -15.76 -47.45 -18.49
C PHE A 398 -14.47 -46.66 -18.23
N GLU A 399 -13.32 -47.26 -17.91
CA GLU A 399 -12.04 -46.52 -17.81
C GLU A 399 -11.58 -45.91 -19.14
N LYS A 400 -11.85 -46.55 -20.29
CA LYS A 400 -11.54 -45.98 -21.61
C LYS A 400 -12.45 -44.82 -21.99
N LEU A 401 -13.70 -44.81 -21.51
CA LEU A 401 -14.64 -43.70 -21.69
C LEU A 401 -14.46 -42.58 -20.64
N LYS A 402 -14.02 -42.93 -19.44
CA LYS A 402 -13.77 -42.03 -18.30
C LYS A 402 -12.63 -41.05 -18.58
N ASP A 403 -11.55 -41.51 -19.21
CA ASP A 403 -10.45 -40.61 -19.61
C ASP A 403 -10.84 -39.62 -20.72
N LYS A 404 -11.91 -39.91 -21.48
CA LYS A 404 -12.37 -39.08 -22.58
C LYS A 404 -13.47 -38.09 -22.20
N PHE A 405 -14.27 -38.39 -21.17
CA PHE A 405 -15.39 -37.54 -20.74
C PHE A 405 -15.30 -37.02 -19.30
N GLU A 406 -14.71 -37.75 -18.36
CA GLU A 406 -14.83 -37.41 -16.93
C GLU A 406 -13.88 -36.30 -16.47
N ASN A 407 -12.91 -35.89 -17.29
CA ASN A 407 -12.05 -34.75 -17.00
C ASN A 407 -12.61 -33.39 -17.43
N ARG A 408 -13.85 -33.29 -17.97
CA ARG A 408 -14.42 -32.00 -18.42
C ARG A 408 -15.92 -31.77 -18.22
N VAL A 409 -16.66 -32.63 -17.50
CA VAL A 409 -18.08 -32.32 -17.24
C VAL A 409 -18.18 -31.43 -16.00
N GLY A 410 -18.24 -30.13 -16.26
CA GLY A 410 -18.46 -29.10 -15.26
C GLY A 410 -19.88 -29.12 -14.68
N ARG A 411 -20.06 -28.51 -13.51
CA ARG A 411 -21.39 -28.27 -12.94
C ARG A 411 -22.06 -27.14 -13.73
N VAL A 412 -23.30 -27.36 -14.16
CA VAL A 412 -24.13 -26.33 -14.83
C VAL A 412 -25.03 -25.67 -13.79
N ASP A 413 -25.04 -24.34 -13.74
CA ASP A 413 -25.99 -23.60 -12.90
C ASP A 413 -27.32 -23.30 -13.62
N ASN A 414 -28.29 -22.73 -12.90
CA ASN A 414 -29.61 -22.42 -13.47
C ASN A 414 -29.57 -21.30 -14.54
N ASP A 415 -28.45 -20.58 -14.66
CA ASP A 415 -28.23 -19.56 -15.68
C ASP A 415 -27.53 -20.14 -16.93
N GLY A 416 -27.30 -21.46 -16.97
CA GLY A 416 -26.58 -22.12 -18.06
C GLY A 416 -25.05 -21.93 -18.03
N LYS A 417 -24.46 -21.45 -16.93
CA LYS A 417 -22.99 -21.33 -16.82
C LYS A 417 -22.38 -22.67 -16.43
N ILE A 418 -21.30 -23.04 -17.10
CA ILE A 418 -20.57 -24.28 -16.88
C ILE A 418 -19.29 -23.98 -16.09
N TYR A 419 -19.10 -24.62 -14.94
CA TYR A 419 -17.92 -24.43 -14.09
C TYR A 419 -17.05 -25.68 -14.03
N SER A 420 -15.72 -25.51 -14.01
CA SER A 420 -14.81 -26.63 -13.77
C SER A 420 -15.06 -27.28 -12.41
N ASN A 421 -14.82 -28.59 -12.32
CA ASN A 421 -15.02 -29.36 -11.09
C ASN A 421 -13.81 -29.27 -10.14
N ASP A 422 -12.99 -28.24 -10.28
CA ASP A 422 -11.81 -27.99 -9.45
C ASP A 422 -12.20 -27.45 -8.07
N ILE A 423 -11.25 -27.48 -7.13
CA ILE A 423 -11.39 -26.89 -5.78
C ILE A 423 -11.82 -25.42 -5.84
N PHE A 424 -11.50 -24.73 -6.93
CA PHE A 424 -11.96 -23.38 -7.25
C PHE A 424 -12.71 -23.41 -8.58
N PRO A 425 -14.05 -23.42 -8.59
CA PRO A 425 -14.82 -23.51 -9.82
C PRO A 425 -14.58 -22.28 -10.69
N VAL A 426 -13.94 -22.48 -11.85
CA VAL A 426 -13.75 -21.44 -12.87
C VAL A 426 -14.83 -21.61 -13.94
N GLN A 427 -15.44 -20.53 -14.41
CA GLN A 427 -16.41 -20.60 -15.50
C GLN A 427 -15.69 -20.95 -16.81
N ILE A 428 -15.96 -22.14 -17.33
CA ILE A 428 -15.35 -22.69 -18.55
C ILE A 428 -16.30 -22.64 -19.76
N GLY A 429 -17.60 -22.44 -19.53
CA GLY A 429 -18.55 -22.26 -20.62
C GLY A 429 -19.86 -21.58 -20.26
N LEU A 430 -20.67 -21.36 -21.29
CA LEU A 430 -22.02 -20.81 -21.21
C LEU A 430 -22.94 -21.52 -22.20
N ILE A 431 -24.11 -21.93 -21.74
CA ILE A 431 -25.21 -22.46 -22.53
C ILE A 431 -26.22 -21.33 -22.71
N ASP A 432 -26.49 -20.98 -23.96
CA ASP A 432 -27.52 -19.99 -24.28
C ASP A 432 -28.91 -20.62 -24.30
N SER A 433 -29.96 -19.80 -24.35
CA SER A 433 -31.36 -20.27 -24.37
C SER A 433 -31.68 -21.25 -25.50
N ASP A 434 -30.92 -21.19 -26.60
CA ASP A 434 -31.08 -22.06 -27.77
C ASP A 434 -30.34 -23.41 -27.65
N GLY A 435 -29.76 -23.68 -26.47
CA GLY A 435 -28.94 -24.85 -26.20
C GLY A 435 -27.53 -24.77 -26.78
N THR A 436 -27.10 -23.62 -27.33
CA THR A 436 -25.75 -23.47 -27.89
C THR A 436 -24.71 -23.34 -26.77
N VAL A 437 -23.65 -24.15 -26.83
CA VAL A 437 -22.55 -24.16 -25.86
C VAL A 437 -21.37 -23.33 -26.37
N TYR A 438 -20.92 -22.37 -25.56
CA TYR A 438 -19.76 -21.54 -25.82
C TYR A 438 -18.62 -21.82 -24.84
N ASN A 439 -17.39 -21.89 -25.34
CA ASN A 439 -16.18 -21.90 -24.51
C ASN A 439 -15.83 -20.46 -24.11
N THR A 440 -15.73 -20.21 -22.80
CA THR A 440 -15.41 -18.90 -22.23
C THR A 440 -13.97 -18.77 -21.77
N GLU A 441 -13.14 -19.82 -21.87
CA GLU A 441 -11.71 -19.77 -21.53
C GLU A 441 -10.89 -18.94 -22.55
N LYS A 442 -11.38 -18.84 -23.79
CA LYS A 442 -10.78 -18.02 -24.83
C LYS A 442 -11.35 -16.60 -24.78
N MET A 443 -10.54 -15.63 -25.22
CA MET A 443 -10.90 -14.20 -25.24
C MET A 443 -12.15 -13.91 -26.12
N PHE A 444 -12.49 -14.82 -27.02
CA PHE A 444 -13.71 -14.79 -27.83
C PHE A 444 -14.53 -16.06 -27.56
N ARG A 445 -15.86 -15.89 -27.45
CA ARG A 445 -16.80 -17.01 -27.27
C ARG A 445 -16.74 -17.91 -28.49
N GLU A 446 -16.06 -19.05 -28.36
CA GLU A 446 -15.99 -20.05 -29.42
C GLU A 446 -17.16 -21.02 -29.23
N LYS A 447 -17.93 -21.22 -30.29
CA LYS A 447 -19.07 -22.15 -30.30
C LYS A 447 -18.55 -23.57 -30.39
N VAL A 448 -18.86 -24.39 -29.39
CA VAL A 448 -18.30 -25.75 -29.25
C VAL A 448 -19.32 -26.81 -29.65
N GLY A 449 -20.60 -26.56 -29.40
CA GLY A 449 -21.65 -27.54 -29.64
C GLY A 449 -23.06 -26.98 -29.41
N ARG A 450 -24.06 -27.85 -29.56
CA ARG A 450 -25.46 -27.58 -29.22
C ARG A 450 -26.05 -28.75 -28.43
N ILE A 451 -26.80 -28.44 -27.39
CA ILE A 451 -27.59 -29.38 -26.61
C ILE A 451 -29.01 -29.34 -27.17
N ASP A 452 -29.55 -30.50 -27.58
CA ASP A 452 -30.95 -30.61 -27.99
C ASP A 452 -31.91 -30.76 -26.79
N GLU A 453 -33.21 -30.74 -27.05
CA GLU A 453 -34.25 -30.84 -26.02
C GLU A 453 -34.21 -32.18 -25.26
N ASP A 454 -33.61 -33.22 -25.86
CA ASP A 454 -33.41 -34.54 -25.25
C ASP A 454 -32.12 -34.59 -24.40
N GLY A 455 -31.38 -33.48 -24.29
CA GLY A 455 -30.14 -33.38 -23.54
C GLY A 455 -28.92 -33.99 -24.24
N ARG A 456 -28.99 -34.25 -25.55
CA ARG A 456 -27.87 -34.78 -26.33
C ARG A 456 -27.02 -33.64 -26.87
N VAL A 457 -25.69 -33.82 -26.79
CA VAL A 457 -24.71 -32.84 -27.25
C VAL A 457 -24.31 -33.17 -28.69
N HIS A 458 -24.46 -32.18 -29.58
CA HIS A 458 -24.00 -32.22 -30.98
C HIS A 458 -22.79 -31.29 -31.10
N ASP A 459 -21.64 -31.83 -31.51
CA ASP A 459 -20.47 -31.02 -31.87
C ASP A 459 -20.72 -30.28 -33.19
N TYR A 460 -20.14 -29.08 -33.33
CA TYR A 460 -20.22 -28.28 -34.56
C TYR A 460 -19.15 -28.62 -35.60
#